data_AF-A0A1B0BBX7-F1
#
_entry.id   AF-A0A1B0BBX7-F1
#
_cell.length_a   1.000
_cell.length_b   1.000
_cell.length_c   1.000
_cell.angle_alpha   90.00
_cell.angle_beta   90.00
_cell.angle_gamma   90.00
#
_symmetry.space_group_name_H-M   'P 1'
#
loop_
_entity.id
_entity.type
_entity.pdbx_description
1 polymer ?
#
loop_
_entity_poly.entity_id
_entity_poly.type
_entity_poly.pdbx_seq_one_letter_code
_entity_poly.pdbx_strand_id
1 'polypeptide(L)'
;MTEPDAPSRENQSWGEWLDWLAVNIPSDHLQKEEDLYEYQGSSPAKGSGFHRYVFLLYRNVCNSLRHTHRAAASKDVHLFP
;
A
#
# COMPACT_ATOMS: atom_id res chain seq x y z
N MET A 1 1.82 -2.47 -2.23
CA MET A 1 3.13 -2.60 -1.55
C MET A 1 2.89 -2.33 -0.09
N THR A 2 3.47 -3.16 0.78
CA THR A 2 3.34 -2.99 2.23
C THR A 2 4.68 -3.11 2.95
N GLU A 3 4.83 -2.35 4.04
CA GLU A 3 5.91 -2.44 5.01
C GLU A 3 5.44 -3.19 6.27
N PRO A 4 5.76 -4.49 6.42
CA PRO A 4 5.44 -5.26 7.62
C PRO A 4 6.35 -4.94 8.81
N ASP A 5 7.44 -4.19 8.59
CA ASP A 5 8.44 -3.90 9.61
C ASP A 5 8.17 -2.57 10.35
N ALA A 6 7.02 -1.91 10.14
CA ALA A 6 6.74 -0.61 10.77
C ALA A 6 6.36 -0.72 12.27
N PRO A 7 6.84 0.18 13.16
CA PRO A 7 7.88 1.20 12.93
C PRO A 7 9.32 0.66 12.94
N SER A 8 9.58 -0.54 13.47
CA SER A 8 10.86 -1.23 13.32
C SER A 8 10.68 -2.75 13.26
N ARG A 9 11.68 -3.46 12.72
CA ARG A 9 11.62 -4.92 12.63
C ARG A 9 11.46 -5.58 14.01
N GLU A 10 12.01 -4.97 15.05
CA GLU A 10 11.92 -5.43 16.44
C GLU A 10 10.57 -5.12 17.09
N ASN A 11 9.87 -4.07 16.65
CA ASN A 11 8.53 -3.69 17.11
C ASN A 11 7.63 -3.37 15.92
N GLN A 12 6.88 -4.38 15.46
CA GLN A 12 6.04 -4.32 14.25
C GLN A 12 4.60 -3.86 14.57
N SER A 13 4.43 -2.96 15.54
CA SER A 13 3.10 -2.57 16.03
C SER A 13 2.24 -1.85 14.99
N TRP A 14 2.83 -1.33 13.90
CA TRP A 14 2.13 -0.65 12.81
C TRP A 14 2.13 -1.46 11.50
N GLY A 15 2.92 -2.53 11.42
CA GLY A 15 2.90 -3.45 10.28
C GLY A 15 1.59 -4.23 10.25
N GLU A 16 0.94 -4.43 9.11
CA GLU A 16 1.27 -4.03 7.74
C GLU A 16 0.95 -2.56 7.45
N TRP A 17 1.96 -1.78 7.06
CA TRP A 17 1.76 -0.40 6.62
C TRP A 17 1.54 -0.33 5.10
N LEU A 18 0.54 0.44 4.64
CA LEU A 18 0.22 0.55 3.21
C LEU A 18 1.03 1.66 2.54
N ASP A 19 1.97 1.29 1.68
CA ASP A 19 2.82 2.27 0.97
C ASP A 19 2.36 2.59 -0.45
N TRP A 20 1.65 1.66 -1.10
CA TRP A 20 1.19 1.82 -2.49
C TRP A 20 0.06 0.84 -2.81
N LEU A 21 -1.02 1.31 -3.44
CA LEU A 21 -2.11 0.47 -3.94
C LEU A 21 -2.48 0.88 -5.36
N ALA A 22 -2.05 0.08 -6.34
CA ALA A 22 -2.52 0.16 -7.72
C ALA A 22 -3.54 -0.97 -7.98
N VAL A 23 -4.60 -0.65 -8.73
CA VAL A 23 -5.66 -1.60 -9.07
C VAL A 23 -5.96 -1.58 -10.57
N ASN A 24 -6.78 -2.52 -11.02
CA ASN A 24 -7.23 -2.60 -12.42
C ASN A 24 -6.07 -2.59 -13.44
N ILE A 25 -4.94 -3.21 -13.08
CA ILE A 25 -3.77 -3.31 -13.98
C ILE A 25 -4.13 -4.26 -15.14
N PRO A 26 -4.03 -3.83 -16.41
CA PRO A 26 -4.24 -4.69 -17.57
C PRO A 26 -3.25 -5.86 -17.60
N SER A 27 -3.69 -7.02 -18.10
CA SER A 27 -2.87 -8.24 -18.11
C SER A 27 -1.70 -8.21 -19.10
N ASP A 28 -1.79 -7.37 -20.13
CA ASP A 28 -0.85 -7.26 -21.25
C ASP A 28 0.14 -6.09 -21.10
N HIS A 29 -0.15 -5.13 -20.24
CA HIS A 29 0.68 -3.96 -20.01
C HIS A 29 0.76 -3.59 -18.53
N LEU A 30 1.98 -3.34 -18.04
CA LEU A 30 2.21 -2.85 -16.67
C LEU A 30 1.82 -1.37 -16.49
N GLN A 31 1.29 -0.72 -17.52
CA GLN A 31 0.71 0.60 -17.35
C GLN A 31 -0.59 0.46 -16.57
N LYS A 32 -0.51 0.81 -15.29
CA LYS A 32 -1.65 0.91 -14.39
C LYS A 32 -2.62 1.98 -14.88
N GLU A 33 -3.92 1.75 -14.72
CA GLU A 33 -4.92 2.77 -15.02
C GLU A 33 -5.11 3.74 -13.85
N GLU A 34 -5.05 3.24 -12.60
CA GLU A 34 -5.36 4.03 -11.41
C GLU A 34 -4.57 3.58 -10.17
N ASP A 35 -4.04 4.54 -9.42
CA ASP A 35 -3.61 4.34 -8.02
C ASP A 35 -4.77 4.69 -7.09
N LEU A 36 -5.14 3.76 -6.20
CA LEU A 36 -6.05 4.06 -5.09
C LEU A 36 -5.32 4.68 -3.91
N TYR A 37 -4.04 4.33 -3.76
CA TYR A 37 -3.13 4.95 -2.82
C TYR A 37 -1.81 5.16 -3.54
N GLU A 38 -1.37 6.41 -3.68
CA GLU A 38 -0.17 6.78 -4.41
C GLU A 38 1.09 6.17 -3.78
N TYR A 39 2.12 5.96 -4.60
CA TYR A 39 3.39 5.43 -4.12
C TYR A 39 4.09 6.45 -3.22
N GLN A 40 4.26 6.13 -1.93
CA GLN A 40 4.89 7.04 -0.96
C GLN A 40 6.42 6.97 -0.93
N GLY A 41 7.02 5.90 -1.47
CA GLY A 41 8.46 5.65 -1.35
C GLY A 41 8.87 5.08 0.01
N SER A 42 10.15 4.72 0.12
CA SER A 42 10.70 4.21 1.39
C SER A 42 11.17 5.38 2.27
N SER A 43 10.66 5.45 3.49
CA SER A 43 11.05 6.47 4.47
C SER A 43 11.11 5.94 5.92
N PRO A 44 11.88 4.87 6.19
CA PRO A 44 11.97 4.30 7.53
C PRO A 44 12.63 5.27 8.50
N ALA A 45 12.15 5.28 9.75
CA ALA A 45 12.68 6.17 10.78
C ALA A 45 14.17 5.86 11.08
N LYS A 46 14.96 6.91 11.36
CA LYS A 46 16.39 6.72 11.67
C LYS A 46 16.57 5.80 12.88
N GLY A 47 17.37 4.75 12.72
CA GLY A 47 17.66 3.79 13.79
C GLY A 47 16.67 2.64 13.93
N SER A 48 15.63 2.57 13.09
CA SER A 48 14.65 1.47 13.06
C SER A 48 15.14 0.19 12.34
N GLY A 49 16.39 0.19 11.84
CA GLY A 49 16.96 -0.92 11.10
C GLY A 49 16.52 -0.98 9.64
N PHE A 50 16.62 -2.18 9.04
CA PHE A 50 16.22 -2.42 7.65
C PHE A 50 14.79 -2.92 7.57
N HIS A 51 14.01 -2.29 6.69
CA HIS A 51 12.61 -2.59 6.47
C HIS A 51 12.38 -3.39 5.20
N ARG A 52 11.41 -4.31 5.25
CA ARG A 52 10.89 -4.99 4.07
C ARG A 52 9.83 -4.11 3.42
N TYR A 53 9.89 -4.01 2.10
CA TYR A 53 8.83 -3.48 1.27
C TYR A 53 8.36 -4.59 0.34
N VAL A 54 7.15 -5.07 0.56
CA VAL A 54 6.64 -6.28 -0.08
C VAL A 54 5.67 -5.88 -1.18
N PHE A 55 6.03 -6.19 -2.43
CA PHE A 55 5.09 -6.14 -3.54
C PHE A 55 4.26 -7.42 -3.57
N LEU A 56 2.94 -7.25 -3.64
CA LEU A 56 1.97 -8.33 -3.78
C LEU A 56 1.17 -8.06 -5.06
N LEU A 57 1.02 -9.08 -5.89
CA LEU A 57 0.24 -9.01 -7.13
C LEU A 57 -0.88 -10.04 -7.06
N TYR A 58 -2.12 -9.57 -7.18
CA TYR A 58 -3.31 -10.40 -7.18
C TYR A 58 -3.97 -10.36 -8.54
N ARG A 59 -4.40 -11.52 -9.04
CA ARG A 59 -5.24 -11.59 -10.23
C ARG A 59 -6.69 -11.31 -9.84
N ASN A 60 -7.27 -10.26 -10.41
CA ASN A 60 -8.69 -10.00 -10.27
C ASN A 60 -9.49 -10.95 -11.17
N VAL A 61 -10.53 -11.57 -10.62
CA VAL A 61 -11.40 -12.53 -11.33
C VAL A 61 -12.63 -11.83 -11.94
N CYS A 62 -12.97 -10.63 -11.45
CA CYS A 62 -14.01 -9.78 -12.01
C CYS A 62 -13.32 -8.65 -12.80
N ASN A 63 -13.67 -8.46 -14.07
CA ASN A 63 -12.94 -7.58 -15.00
C ASN A 63 -12.93 -6.07 -14.64
N SER A 64 -13.45 -5.66 -13.49
CA SER A 64 -13.31 -4.30 -12.95
C SER A 64 -13.72 -4.28 -11.47
N LEU A 65 -12.82 -3.84 -10.59
CA LEU A 65 -13.25 -3.33 -9.29
C LEU A 65 -13.97 -2.01 -9.57
N ARG A 66 -15.29 -1.99 -9.40
CA ARG A 66 -16.08 -0.77 -9.54
C ARG A 66 -16.09 -0.04 -8.20
N HIS A 67 -15.69 1.22 -8.20
CA HIS A 67 -15.82 2.13 -7.06
C HIS A 67 -17.30 2.34 -6.70
N THR A 68 -17.86 1.50 -5.83
CA THR A 68 -19.16 1.78 -5.22
C THR A 68 -18.94 2.72 -4.04
N HIS A 69 -19.23 3.99 -4.30
CA HIS A 69 -19.19 5.13 -3.38
C HIS A 69 -17.81 5.50 -2.84
N ARG A 70 -17.46 6.74 -3.17
CA ARG A 70 -16.50 7.61 -2.50
C ARG A 70 -16.85 7.68 -1.00
N ALA A 71 -16.56 6.62 -0.23
CA ALA A 71 -16.12 6.85 1.11
C ALA A 71 -14.87 7.70 0.91
N ALA A 72 -14.92 8.95 1.36
CA ALA A 72 -13.69 9.66 1.61
C ALA A 72 -12.84 8.66 2.39
N ALA A 73 -11.83 8.08 1.74
CA ALA A 73 -10.68 7.57 2.45
C ALA A 73 -10.22 8.81 3.16
N SER A 74 -10.70 8.94 4.41
CA SER A 74 -10.38 10.07 5.22
C SER A 74 -8.85 10.11 5.20
N LYS A 75 -8.29 11.31 5.21
CA LYS A 75 -6.84 11.49 5.38
C LYS A 75 -6.34 10.95 6.74
N ASP A 76 -7.15 10.16 7.43
CA ASP A 76 -6.99 9.54 8.73
C ASP A 76 -6.34 8.14 8.68
N VAL A 77 -5.77 7.70 7.55
CA VAL A 77 -4.83 6.56 7.57
C VAL A 77 -3.51 6.93 8.29
N HIS A 78 -3.33 8.19 8.69
CA HIS A 78 -2.22 8.68 9.51
C HIS A 78 -2.58 9.03 10.96
N LEU A 79 -3.65 8.48 11.54
CA LEU A 79 -3.99 8.73 12.95
C LEU A 79 -3.73 7.53 13.85
N PHE A 80 -2.45 7.26 14.13
CA PHE A 80 -1.98 6.74 15.41
C PHE A 80 -0.61 7.39 15.71
N PRO A 81 -0.28 7.64 16.99
CA PRO A 81 0.63 8.71 17.43
C PRO A 81 2.10 8.51 17.07
#